data_AF-A0A959VWU9-F1
#
_entry.id   AF-A0A959VWU9-F1
#
_cell.length_a   1.000
_cell.length_b   1.000
_cell.length_c   1.000
_cell.angle_alpha   90.00
_cell.angle_beta   90.00
_cell.angle_gamma   90.00
#
_symmetry.space_group_name_H-M   'P 1'
#
loop_
_entity.id
_entity.type
_entity.pdbx_description
1 polymer ?
#
loop_
_entity_poly.entity_id
_entity_poly.type
_entity_poly.pdbx_seq_one_letter_code
_entity_poly.pdbx_strand_id
1 'polypeptide(L)'
;MSWYEFDENEPVECRCGWKGPPSVGIEIYKHCFAYECPECGRTLAVFSPPTIEETKKKAAEGNEKAKAELASALQRESFMDRATASELTSAEQLPDLEGDEIVIEWDFEDREDPNGDNWTVLRHESREIWREIAYYEGLERYSDVATILIEKYGDRLVGFPATPASRLYLYGDDIRNDPVRPLNERLARNRKER
;
A
#
# COMPACT_ATOMS: atom_id res chain seq x y z
N MET A 1 24.40 -3.31 -11.67
CA MET A 1 23.58 -3.90 -12.74
C MET A 1 22.16 -3.48 -12.48
N SER A 2 21.58 -2.69 -13.39
CA SER A 2 20.18 -2.27 -13.24
C SER A 2 19.21 -3.27 -13.87
N TRP A 3 17.92 -3.16 -13.56
CA TRP A 3 16.88 -4.05 -14.09
C TRP A 3 16.85 -4.11 -15.63
N TYR A 4 17.13 -2.97 -16.28
CA TYR A 4 17.11 -2.88 -17.75
C TYR A 4 18.41 -3.30 -18.43
N GLU A 5 19.47 -3.53 -17.65
CA GLU A 5 20.75 -4.08 -18.10
C GLU A 5 20.84 -5.60 -17.85
N PHE A 6 19.95 -6.12 -17.02
CA PHE A 6 19.88 -7.53 -16.66
C PHE A 6 19.05 -8.31 -17.67
N ASP A 7 19.67 -9.27 -18.35
CA ASP A 7 18.97 -10.24 -19.19
C ASP A 7 18.56 -11.46 -18.35
N GLU A 8 17.28 -11.53 -18.04
CA GLU A 8 16.68 -12.63 -17.28
C GLU A 8 16.65 -13.96 -18.04
N ASN A 9 16.98 -13.97 -19.34
CA ASN A 9 17.01 -15.16 -20.19
C ASN A 9 18.44 -15.61 -20.52
N GLU A 10 19.46 -14.79 -20.23
CA GLU A 10 20.85 -15.18 -20.46
C GLU A 10 21.30 -16.23 -19.44
N PRO A 11 21.76 -17.43 -19.86
CA PRO A 11 22.13 -18.47 -18.92
C PRO A 11 23.30 -18.09 -18.02
N VAL A 12 23.12 -18.26 -16.71
CA VAL A 12 24.14 -18.04 -15.69
C VAL A 12 24.53 -19.36 -15.04
N GLU A 13 25.77 -19.45 -14.54
CA GLU A 13 26.29 -20.65 -13.89
C GLU A 13 26.38 -20.45 -12.37
N CYS A 14 25.81 -21.39 -11.62
CA CYS A 14 25.98 -21.47 -10.18
C CYS A 14 27.18 -22.35 -9.83
N ARG A 15 27.85 -22.07 -8.71
CA ARG A 15 28.96 -22.90 -8.22
C ARG A 15 28.57 -24.34 -7.86
N CYS A 16 27.28 -24.66 -7.74
CA CYS A 16 26.82 -26.04 -7.58
C CYS A 16 26.82 -26.84 -8.90
N GLY A 17 27.12 -26.19 -10.02
CA GLY A 17 27.12 -26.79 -11.36
C GLY A 17 25.82 -26.59 -12.15
N TRP A 18 24.79 -26.01 -11.54
CA TRP A 18 23.57 -25.65 -12.27
C TRP A 18 23.83 -24.52 -13.27
N LYS A 19 23.21 -24.61 -14.46
CA LYS A 19 23.24 -23.58 -15.49
C LYS A 19 21.86 -23.41 -16.12
N GLY A 20 21.39 -22.18 -16.18
CA GLY A 20 20.08 -21.85 -16.75
C GLY A 20 19.77 -20.36 -16.67
N PRO A 21 18.64 -19.92 -17.24
CA PRO A 21 18.25 -18.51 -17.24
C PRO A 21 17.80 -18.06 -15.83
N PRO A 22 18.10 -16.83 -15.41
CA PRO A 22 17.62 -16.31 -14.14
C PRO A 22 16.10 -16.33 -13.96
N SER A 23 15.33 -16.18 -15.04
CA SER A 23 13.87 -16.11 -15.03
C SER A 23 13.16 -17.27 -14.32
N VAL A 24 13.82 -18.42 -14.14
CA VAL A 24 13.24 -19.57 -13.41
C VAL A 24 13.35 -19.46 -11.88
N GLY A 25 14.03 -18.45 -11.35
CA GLY A 25 14.28 -18.30 -9.91
C GLY A 25 14.29 -16.85 -9.42
N ILE A 26 13.64 -15.93 -10.15
CA ILE A 26 13.46 -14.54 -9.69
C ILE A 26 12.32 -14.50 -8.69
N GLU A 27 12.64 -14.07 -7.48
CA GLU A 27 11.70 -13.74 -6.42
C GLU A 27 11.57 -12.23 -6.30
N ILE A 28 10.34 -11.76 -6.10
CA ILE A 28 10.01 -10.34 -5.96
C ILE A 28 9.76 -10.03 -4.49
N TYR A 29 10.60 -9.18 -3.92
CA TYR A 29 10.43 -8.64 -2.57
C TYR A 29 10.06 -7.15 -2.63
N LYS A 30 9.56 -6.63 -1.50
CA LYS A 30 9.11 -5.23 -1.38
C LYS A 30 10.11 -4.19 -1.89
N HIS A 31 11.42 -4.44 -1.74
CA HIS A 31 12.48 -3.47 -2.08
C HIS A 31 13.55 -4.01 -3.03
N CYS A 32 13.46 -5.28 -3.44
CA CYS A 32 14.43 -5.88 -4.34
C CYS A 32 13.83 -7.08 -5.07
N PHE A 33 14.46 -7.41 -6.17
CA PHE A 33 14.37 -8.71 -6.77
C PHE A 33 15.61 -9.49 -6.36
N ALA A 34 15.43 -10.75 -5.98
CA ALA A 34 16.55 -11.65 -5.80
C ALA A 34 16.40 -12.80 -6.79
N TYR A 35 17.51 -13.16 -7.41
CA TYR A 35 17.59 -14.35 -8.21
C TYR A 35 18.37 -15.41 -7.43
N GLU A 36 17.73 -16.55 -7.18
CA GLU A 36 18.31 -17.66 -6.45
C GLU A 36 18.49 -18.89 -7.33
N CYS A 37 19.59 -19.62 -7.13
CA CYS A 37 19.82 -20.89 -7.81
C CYS A 37 18.75 -21.90 -7.37
N PRO A 38 17.97 -22.49 -8.30
CA PRO A 38 16.89 -23.39 -7.94
C PRO A 38 17.35 -24.71 -7.30
N GLU A 39 18.60 -25.13 -7.55
CA GLU A 39 19.15 -26.38 -7.02
C GLU A 39 19.71 -26.26 -5.59
N CYS A 40 20.29 -25.11 -5.24
CA CYS A 40 20.99 -24.96 -3.96
C CYS A 40 20.61 -23.71 -3.16
N GLY A 41 19.64 -22.92 -3.62
CA GLY A 41 19.13 -21.73 -2.92
C GLY A 41 20.13 -20.58 -2.80
N ARG A 42 21.26 -20.63 -3.52
CA ARG A 42 22.25 -19.54 -3.47
C ARG A 42 21.73 -18.33 -4.23
N THR A 43 21.71 -17.16 -3.59
CA THR A 43 21.49 -15.89 -4.28
C THR A 43 22.62 -15.61 -5.26
N LEU A 44 22.25 -15.43 -6.53
CA LEU A 44 23.16 -15.19 -7.65
C LEU A 44 23.15 -13.73 -8.10
N ALA A 45 22.03 -13.03 -7.93
CA ALA A 45 21.93 -11.59 -8.13
C ALA A 45 20.86 -10.98 -7.23
N VAL A 46 21.05 -9.71 -6.87
CA VAL A 46 20.04 -8.86 -6.22
C VAL A 46 20.02 -7.53 -6.92
N PHE A 47 18.85 -7.04 -7.27
CA PHE A 47 18.68 -5.75 -7.94
C PHE A 47 17.45 -5.02 -7.39
N SER A 48 17.53 -3.70 -7.32
CA SER A 48 16.41 -2.86 -6.90
C SER A 48 15.38 -2.74 -8.03
N PRO A 49 14.09 -2.53 -7.72
CA PRO A 49 13.10 -2.15 -8.72
C PRO A 49 13.51 -0.86 -9.44
N PRO A 50 13.27 -0.76 -10.77
CA PRO A 50 13.59 0.46 -11.50
C PRO A 50 12.74 1.62 -11.00
N THR A 51 13.32 2.82 -10.94
CA THR A 51 12.54 4.03 -10.70
C THR A 51 11.74 4.39 -11.96
N ILE A 52 10.70 5.22 -11.80
CA ILE A 52 9.93 5.72 -12.94
C ILE A 52 10.83 6.57 -13.85
N GLU A 53 11.73 7.38 -13.27
CA GLU A 53 12.71 8.17 -14.03
C GLU A 53 13.67 7.29 -14.84
N GLU A 54 14.17 6.20 -14.24
CA GLU A 54 15.00 5.24 -14.94
C GLU A 54 14.24 4.59 -16.10
N THR A 55 12.99 4.21 -15.87
CA THR A 55 12.11 3.62 -16.88
C THR A 55 11.89 4.59 -18.06
N LYS A 56 11.53 5.84 -17.77
CA LYS A 56 11.37 6.91 -18.77
C LYS A 56 12.64 7.10 -19.60
N LYS A 57 13.79 7.19 -18.92
CA LYS A 57 15.10 7.37 -19.57
C LYS A 57 15.45 6.20 -20.48
N LYS A 58 15.40 4.97 -19.98
CA LYS A 58 15.76 3.76 -20.75
C LYS A 58 14.81 3.52 -21.92
N ALA A 59 13.53 3.82 -21.76
CA ALA A 59 12.57 3.74 -22.87
C ALA A 59 12.91 4.74 -23.99
N ALA A 60 13.27 5.99 -23.63
CA ALA A 60 13.70 7.02 -24.56
C ALA A 60 15.02 6.68 -25.28
N GLU A 61 15.93 5.97 -24.59
CA GLU A 61 17.17 5.43 -25.15
C GLU A 61 16.96 4.22 -26.08
N GLY A 62 15.74 3.70 -26.18
CA GLY A 62 15.39 2.62 -27.10
C GLY A 62 15.33 1.22 -26.47
N ASN A 63 15.43 1.08 -25.15
CA ASN A 63 15.35 -0.22 -24.49
C ASN A 63 13.92 -0.79 -24.58
N GLU A 64 13.76 -1.97 -25.21
CA GLU A 64 12.44 -2.58 -25.46
C GLU A 64 11.72 -3.01 -24.17
N LYS A 65 12.46 -3.51 -23.16
CA LYS A 65 11.89 -3.86 -21.85
C LYS A 65 11.30 -2.63 -21.17
N ALA A 66 12.06 -1.54 -21.12
CA ALA A 66 11.60 -0.27 -20.56
C ALA A 66 10.40 0.32 -21.33
N LYS A 67 10.37 0.21 -22.66
CA LYS A 67 9.21 0.66 -23.46
C LYS A 67 7.95 -0.14 -23.15
N ALA A 68 8.08 -1.46 -22.98
CA ALA A 68 6.96 -2.32 -22.62
C ALA A 68 6.41 -2.00 -21.22
N GLU A 69 7.27 -1.66 -20.27
CA GLU A 69 6.90 -1.35 -18.88
C GLU A 69 6.45 0.12 -18.67
N LEU A 70 6.75 1.03 -19.61
CA LEU A 70 6.55 2.47 -19.45
C LEU A 70 5.10 2.85 -19.13
N ALA A 71 4.13 2.25 -19.83
CA ALA A 71 2.71 2.57 -19.61
C ALA A 71 2.27 2.24 -18.17
N SER A 72 2.63 1.06 -17.67
CA SER A 72 2.33 0.65 -16.29
C SER A 72 3.08 1.49 -15.25
N ALA A 73 4.33 1.88 -15.54
CA ALA A 73 5.09 2.77 -14.67
C ALA A 73 4.44 4.16 -14.54
N LEU A 74 3.96 4.73 -15.65
CA LEU A 74 3.24 6.00 -15.66
C LEU A 74 1.87 5.91 -14.98
N GLN A 75 1.14 4.82 -15.16
CA GLN A 75 -0.12 4.58 -14.45
C GLN A 75 0.09 4.52 -12.94
N ARG A 76 1.13 3.82 -12.49
CA ARG A 76 1.50 3.75 -11.07
C ARG A 76 1.91 5.11 -10.51
N GLU A 77 2.72 5.89 -11.25
CA GLU A 77 3.06 7.27 -10.88
C GLU A 77 1.80 8.12 -10.69
N SER A 78 0.91 8.11 -11.69
CA SER A 78 -0.32 8.88 -11.65
C SER A 78 -1.26 8.45 -10.53
N PHE A 79 -1.35 7.15 -10.23
CA PHE A 79 -2.09 6.64 -9.08
C PHE A 79 -1.50 7.18 -7.77
N MET A 80 -0.18 7.08 -7.57
CA MET A 80 0.46 7.57 -6.36
C MET A 80 0.25 9.07 -6.16
N ASP A 81 0.38 9.87 -7.22
CA ASP A 81 0.15 11.31 -7.15
C ASP A 81 -1.28 11.64 -6.69
N ARG A 82 -2.29 10.94 -7.24
CA ARG A 82 -3.69 11.12 -6.83
C ARG A 82 -3.93 10.63 -5.41
N ALA A 83 -3.36 9.48 -5.05
CA ALA A 83 -3.55 8.86 -3.75
C ALA A 83 -3.01 9.78 -2.65
N THR A 84 -1.76 10.22 -2.77
CA THR A 84 -1.14 11.19 -1.86
C THR A 84 -1.91 12.51 -1.83
N ALA A 85 -2.39 13.02 -2.96
CA ALA A 85 -3.19 14.24 -2.99
C ALA A 85 -4.54 14.12 -2.27
N SER A 86 -5.08 12.90 -2.14
CA SER A 86 -6.36 12.63 -1.47
C SER A 86 -6.24 12.37 0.03
N GLU A 87 -5.02 12.16 0.54
CA GLU A 87 -4.80 11.76 1.92
C GLU A 87 -5.32 12.80 2.91
N LEU A 88 -5.91 12.30 4.00
CA LEU A 88 -6.12 13.08 5.20
C LEU A 88 -4.76 13.37 5.85
N THR A 89 -4.31 14.63 5.80
CA THR A 89 -2.99 15.04 6.30
C THR A 89 -3.04 15.80 7.63
N SER A 90 -4.20 16.37 7.98
CA SER A 90 -4.35 17.14 9.22
C SER A 90 -5.77 17.11 9.79
N ALA A 91 -5.88 17.43 11.08
CA ALA A 91 -7.16 17.45 11.80
C ALA A 91 -8.12 18.54 11.28
N GLU A 92 -7.60 19.64 10.73
CA GLU A 92 -8.41 20.76 10.21
C GLU A 92 -9.25 20.39 8.99
N GLN A 93 -8.89 19.31 8.27
CA GLN A 93 -9.66 18.80 7.14
C GLN A 93 -10.96 18.10 7.58
N LEU A 94 -11.06 17.73 8.86
CA LEU A 94 -12.22 17.02 9.41
C LEU A 94 -13.25 18.00 9.98
N PRO A 95 -14.56 17.70 9.81
CA PRO A 95 -15.61 18.49 10.42
C PRO A 95 -15.57 18.40 11.95
N ASP A 96 -16.15 19.39 12.62
CA ASP A 96 -16.50 19.24 14.03
C ASP A 96 -17.78 18.38 14.12
N LEU A 97 -17.71 17.33 14.92
CA LEU A 97 -18.84 16.45 15.19
C LEU A 97 -19.46 16.82 16.54
N GLU A 98 -20.74 16.57 16.72
CA GLU A 98 -21.45 16.74 17.99
C GLU A 98 -21.34 15.47 18.87
N GLY A 99 -21.73 15.56 20.14
CA GLY A 99 -21.80 14.41 21.05
C GLY A 99 -20.52 14.10 21.84
N ASP A 100 -20.69 13.48 23.01
CA ASP A 100 -19.56 13.18 23.91
C ASP A 100 -18.81 11.89 23.56
N GLU A 101 -19.42 11.03 22.75
CA GLU A 101 -18.89 9.75 22.29
C GLU A 101 -18.96 9.69 20.75
N ILE A 102 -17.81 9.66 20.10
CA ILE A 102 -17.65 9.62 18.65
C ILE A 102 -17.07 8.26 18.26
N VAL A 103 -17.75 7.59 17.34
CA VAL A 103 -17.23 6.42 16.62
C VAL A 103 -17.10 6.79 15.17
N ILE A 104 -15.91 6.60 14.62
CA ILE A 104 -15.64 6.74 13.18
C ILE A 104 -15.41 5.35 12.61
N GLU A 105 -16.02 5.01 11.48
CA GLU A 105 -15.81 3.72 10.83
C GLU A 105 -14.80 3.90 9.68
N TRP A 106 -13.81 3.01 9.61
CA TRP A 106 -12.96 2.83 8.44
C TRP A 106 -13.69 1.92 7.45
N ASP A 107 -14.34 2.53 6.48
CA ASP A 107 -15.18 1.88 5.48
C ASP A 107 -14.52 1.89 4.10
N PHE A 108 -15.15 1.19 3.15
CA PHE A 108 -14.64 1.05 1.79
C PHE A 108 -15.76 1.15 0.77
N GLU A 109 -15.49 1.88 -0.31
CA GLU A 109 -16.32 1.94 -1.51
C GLU A 109 -15.50 1.52 -2.72
N ASP A 110 -16.02 0.56 -3.48
CA ASP A 110 -15.43 0.14 -4.75
C ASP A 110 -15.61 1.24 -5.80
N ARG A 111 -14.72 1.25 -6.79
CA ARG A 111 -14.82 2.15 -7.94
C ARG A 111 -16.11 1.89 -8.70
N GLU A 112 -16.75 2.97 -9.14
CA GLU A 112 -17.90 2.88 -10.03
C GLU A 112 -17.49 2.66 -11.50
N ASP A 113 -16.32 3.16 -11.89
CA ASP A 113 -15.74 3.02 -13.23
C ASP A 113 -14.56 2.03 -13.22
N PRO A 114 -14.40 1.17 -14.23
CA PRO A 114 -13.25 0.25 -14.33
C PRO A 114 -11.86 0.92 -14.27
N ASN A 115 -11.78 2.20 -14.66
CA ASN A 115 -10.58 3.04 -14.60
C ASN A 115 -10.58 3.99 -13.40
N GLY A 116 -11.61 3.93 -12.55
CA GLY A 116 -11.71 4.70 -11.32
C GLY A 116 -10.86 4.13 -10.20
N ASP A 117 -10.71 4.94 -9.15
CA ASP A 117 -10.01 4.57 -7.93
C ASP A 117 -10.99 3.99 -6.90
N ASN A 118 -10.51 3.06 -6.08
CA ASN A 118 -11.23 2.56 -4.91
C ASN A 118 -11.01 3.51 -3.73
N TRP A 119 -11.96 3.57 -2.80
CA TRP A 119 -11.97 4.58 -1.75
C TRP A 119 -12.02 4.00 -0.36
N THR A 120 -11.15 4.51 0.52
CA THR A 120 -11.33 4.43 1.96
C THR A 120 -12.27 5.57 2.35
N VAL A 121 -13.32 5.25 3.10
CA VAL A 121 -14.34 6.22 3.50
C VAL A 121 -14.43 6.26 5.02
N LEU A 122 -14.27 7.44 5.60
CA LEU A 122 -14.48 7.64 7.03
C LEU A 122 -15.94 7.99 7.26
N ARG A 123 -16.62 7.21 8.10
CA ARG A 123 -18.04 7.44 8.41
C ARG A 123 -18.30 7.70 9.88
N HIS A 124 -19.22 8.62 10.16
CA HIS A 124 -19.80 8.81 11.48
C HIS A 124 -21.32 8.69 11.36
N GLU A 125 -21.95 7.81 12.16
CA GLU A 125 -23.41 7.58 12.10
C GLU A 125 -23.92 7.31 10.67
N SER A 126 -23.20 6.44 9.93
CA SER A 126 -23.46 6.13 8.50
C SER A 126 -23.27 7.29 7.51
N ARG A 127 -22.87 8.48 7.96
CA ARG A 127 -22.57 9.62 7.08
C ARG A 127 -21.09 9.67 6.76
N GLU A 128 -20.75 9.86 5.49
CA GLU A 128 -19.38 10.16 5.09
C GLU A 128 -18.94 11.51 5.67
N ILE A 129 -17.76 11.53 6.31
CA ILE A 129 -17.13 12.74 6.81
C ILE A 129 -15.82 13.07 6.09
N TRP A 130 -15.20 12.06 5.47
CA TRP A 130 -14.00 12.18 4.68
C TRP A 130 -13.82 10.94 3.80
N ARG A 131 -13.07 11.05 2.71
CA ARG A 131 -12.61 9.91 1.91
C ARG A 131 -11.23 10.17 1.31
N GLU A 132 -10.49 9.10 1.09
CA GLU A 132 -9.20 9.11 0.39
C GLU A 132 -9.10 7.84 -0.47
N ILE A 133 -8.20 7.84 -1.46
CA ILE A 133 -7.98 6.66 -2.30
C ILE A 133 -7.51 5.50 -1.41
N ALA A 134 -8.11 4.33 -1.62
CA ALA A 134 -7.81 3.14 -0.85
C ALA A 134 -6.46 2.53 -1.28
N TYR A 135 -5.57 2.37 -0.30
CA TYR A 135 -4.39 1.54 -0.44
C TYR A 135 -4.74 0.08 -0.17
N TYR A 136 -4.26 -0.83 -1.03
CA TYR A 136 -4.21 -2.25 -0.70
C TYR A 136 -3.13 -2.45 0.37
N GLU A 137 -3.43 -3.21 1.43
CA GLU A 137 -2.63 -3.33 2.65
C GLU A 137 -2.45 -1.99 3.39
N GLY A 138 -3.52 -1.21 3.48
CA GLY A 138 -3.54 0.14 4.08
C GLY A 138 -3.34 0.22 5.60
N LEU A 139 -2.68 -0.73 6.26
CA LEU A 139 -2.51 -0.76 7.72
C LEU A 139 -1.67 0.41 8.27
N GLU A 140 -0.64 0.81 7.52
CA GLU A 140 0.17 1.99 7.84
C GLU A 140 -0.71 3.24 7.79
N ARG A 141 -1.46 3.40 6.69
CA ARG A 141 -2.39 4.50 6.50
C ARG A 141 -3.50 4.56 7.56
N TYR A 142 -4.04 3.41 7.97
CA TYR A 142 -4.99 3.34 9.07
C TYR A 142 -4.42 3.90 10.38
N SER A 143 -3.13 3.64 10.66
CA SER A 143 -2.45 4.14 11.86
C SER A 143 -2.21 5.66 11.81
N ASP A 144 -1.88 6.19 10.63
CA ASP A 144 -1.73 7.63 10.41
C ASP A 144 -3.07 8.35 10.61
N VAL A 145 -4.14 7.86 9.97
CA VAL A 145 -5.50 8.42 10.12
C VAL A 145 -5.97 8.33 11.57
N ALA A 146 -5.71 7.22 12.26
CA ALA A 146 -6.03 7.10 13.68
C ALA A 146 -5.38 8.19 14.52
N THR A 147 -4.13 8.56 14.22
CA THR A 147 -3.42 9.64 14.92
C THR A 147 -4.12 10.98 14.70
N ILE A 148 -4.53 11.28 13.46
CA ILE A 148 -5.25 12.51 13.12
C ILE A 148 -6.63 12.56 13.79
N LEU A 149 -7.35 11.43 13.82
CA LEU A 149 -8.66 11.35 14.49
C LEU A 149 -8.54 11.56 16.00
N ILE A 150 -7.50 11.02 16.63
CA ILE A 150 -7.21 11.22 18.06
C ILE A 150 -6.87 12.69 18.32
N GLU A 151 -6.08 13.33 17.46
CA GLU A 151 -5.79 14.76 17.56
C GLU A 151 -7.06 15.62 17.46
N LYS A 152 -7.92 15.32 16.47
CA LYS A 152 -9.16 16.08 16.21
C LYS A 152 -10.21 15.95 17.31
N TYR A 153 -10.47 14.73 17.76
CA TYR A 153 -11.62 14.43 18.62
C TYR A 153 -11.24 14.09 20.06
N GLY A 154 -9.95 13.86 20.35
CA GLY A 154 -9.44 13.59 21.69
C GLY A 154 -10.19 12.46 22.40
N ASP A 155 -10.52 12.67 23.67
CA ASP A 155 -11.21 11.69 24.52
C ASP A 155 -12.65 11.40 24.09
N ARG A 156 -13.21 12.20 23.17
CA ARG A 156 -14.53 11.92 22.58
C ARG A 156 -14.45 10.78 21.58
N LEU A 157 -13.29 10.51 20.97
CA LEU A 157 -13.13 9.36 20.09
C LEU A 157 -13.07 8.07 20.91
N VAL A 158 -14.15 7.29 20.86
CA VAL A 158 -14.28 6.04 21.61
C VAL A 158 -14.19 4.80 20.73
N GLY A 159 -14.15 4.96 19.41
CA GLY A 159 -13.98 3.86 18.47
C GLY A 159 -13.54 4.32 17.08
N PHE A 160 -12.70 3.49 16.47
CA PHE A 160 -12.30 3.59 15.06
C PHE A 160 -12.34 2.20 14.37
N PRO A 161 -13.47 1.48 14.37
CA PRO A 161 -13.51 0.12 13.82
C PRO A 161 -13.39 0.09 12.29
N ALA A 162 -12.81 -0.99 11.75
CA ALA A 162 -12.88 -1.30 10.33
C ALA A 162 -14.16 -2.08 10.01
N THR A 163 -14.89 -1.65 8.98
CA THR A 163 -16.08 -2.36 8.49
C THR A 163 -15.69 -3.69 7.81
N PRO A 164 -16.62 -4.64 7.65
CA PRO A 164 -16.35 -5.84 6.86
C PRO A 164 -15.96 -5.56 5.41
N ALA A 165 -16.51 -4.50 4.81
CA ALA A 165 -16.24 -4.12 3.42
C ALA A 165 -14.79 -3.68 3.20
N SER A 166 -14.18 -3.03 4.20
CA SER A 166 -12.81 -2.54 4.08
C SER A 166 -11.73 -3.59 4.34
N ARG A 167 -12.08 -4.78 4.85
CA ARG A 167 -11.08 -5.79 5.27
C ARG A 167 -10.13 -6.22 4.17
N LEU A 168 -10.63 -6.41 2.95
CA LEU A 168 -9.79 -6.85 1.84
C LEU A 168 -8.69 -5.83 1.55
N TYR A 169 -9.05 -4.56 1.43
CA TYR A 169 -8.09 -3.49 1.16
C TYR A 169 -7.24 -3.14 2.38
N LEU A 170 -7.81 -3.18 3.59
CA LEU A 170 -7.09 -2.85 4.80
C LEU A 170 -6.00 -3.88 5.12
N TYR A 171 -6.34 -5.18 5.08
CA TYR A 171 -5.40 -6.23 5.48
C TYR A 171 -4.62 -6.83 4.32
N GLY A 172 -5.20 -6.89 3.11
CA GLY A 172 -4.63 -7.62 1.99
C GLY A 172 -4.20 -9.03 2.41
N ASP A 173 -2.92 -9.35 2.20
CA ASP A 173 -2.35 -10.64 2.59
C ASP A 173 -1.81 -10.64 4.04
N ASP A 174 -1.71 -9.47 4.69
CA ASP A 174 -1.26 -9.32 6.09
C ASP A 174 -2.40 -9.41 7.11
N ILE A 175 -3.18 -10.49 7.03
CA ILE A 175 -4.29 -10.77 7.96
C ILE A 175 -3.84 -11.04 9.42
N ARG A 176 -2.52 -11.14 9.65
CA ARG A 176 -1.95 -11.49 10.97
C ARG A 176 -1.57 -10.27 11.79
N ASN A 177 -1.36 -9.12 11.14
CA ASN A 177 -1.01 -7.87 11.78
C ASN A 177 -2.26 -6.98 11.89
N ASP A 178 -2.97 -7.08 13.01
CA ASP A 178 -4.23 -6.34 13.22
C ASP A 178 -4.06 -5.18 14.21
N PRO A 179 -3.80 -3.95 13.73
CA PRO A 179 -3.75 -2.75 14.58
C PRO A 179 -5.15 -2.26 14.99
N VAL A 180 -6.21 -2.69 14.29
CA VAL A 180 -7.58 -2.19 14.50
C VAL A 180 -8.08 -2.60 15.88
N ARG A 181 -7.97 -3.88 16.23
CA ARG A 181 -8.43 -4.39 17.52
C ARG A 181 -7.77 -3.71 18.73
N PRO A 182 -6.43 -3.69 18.90
CA PRO A 182 -5.80 -3.09 20.07
C PRO A 182 -6.06 -1.58 20.18
N LEU A 183 -6.13 -0.87 19.04
CA LEU A 183 -6.51 0.54 19.04
C LEU A 183 -7.93 0.74 19.58
N ASN A 184 -8.90 -0.03 19.07
CA ASN A 184 -10.30 0.10 19.50
C ASN A 184 -10.51 -0.32 20.96
N GLU A 185 -9.78 -1.33 21.45
CA GLU A 185 -9.76 -1.67 22.88
C GLU A 185 -9.21 -0.53 23.74
N ARG A 186 -8.24 0.23 23.24
CA ARG A 186 -7.72 1.43 23.90
C ARG A 186 -8.74 2.56 23.90
N LEU A 187 -9.31 2.90 22.75
CA LEU A 187 -10.31 3.98 22.64
C LEU A 187 -11.56 3.70 23.49
N ALA A 188 -11.99 2.43 23.57
CA ALA A 188 -13.11 2.04 24.42
C ALA A 188 -12.83 2.19 25.93
N ARG A 189 -11.56 2.31 26.37
CA ARG A 189 -11.24 2.61 27.77
C ARG A 189 -11.41 4.08 28.11
N ASN A 190 -11.19 5.00 27.17
CA ASN A 190 -11.46 6.44 27.36
C ASN A 190 -12.91 6.67 27.80
N ARG A 191 -13.83 5.84 27.31
CA ARG A 191 -15.24 5.81 27.74
C ARG A 191 -15.43 5.42 29.20
N LYS A 192 -14.63 4.50 29.73
CA LYS A 192 -14.81 3.91 31.07
C LYS A 192 -14.17 4.75 32.19
N GLU A 193 -13.26 5.65 31.85
CA GLU A 193 -12.53 6.51 32.79
C GLU A 193 -13.19 7.89 32.96
N ARG A 194 -14.31 8.15 32.25
CA ARG A 194 -15.17 9.32 32.38
C ARG A 194 -16.39 9.02 33.27
#